data_AF-A0A2M8WMJ3-F1
#
_entry.id   AF-A0A2M8WMJ3-F1
#
_cell.length_a   1.000
_cell.length_b   1.000
_cell.length_c   1.000
_cell.angle_alpha   90.00
_cell.angle_beta   90.00
_cell.angle_gamma   90.00
#
_symmetry.space_group_name_H-M   'P 1'
#
loop_
_entity.id
_entity.type
_entity.pdbx_description
1 polymer ?
#
loop_
_entity_poly.entity_id
_entity_poly.type
_entity_poly.pdbx_seq_one_letter_code
_entity_poly.pdbx_strand_id
1 'polypeptide(L)'
;MPMDDIEIDFEIDEALPLLVGYVDEEGDFNVQIDTDQLGSAENVGIILASIEQHMAGALAHAGLATTEDRALTAIRDAYQAEIANPTNNNDGGML
;
A
#
# COMPACT_ATOMS: atom_id res chain seq x y z
N MET A 1 24.06 10.26 49.17
CA MET A 1 24.59 9.70 47.91
C MET A 1 23.70 10.22 46.80
N PRO A 2 24.27 10.77 45.72
CA PRO A 2 23.50 11.40 44.65
C PRO A 2 22.63 10.35 43.93
N MET A 3 21.44 10.77 43.50
CA MET A 3 20.61 9.97 42.60
C MET A 3 21.27 10.02 41.23
N ASP A 4 21.61 8.86 40.68
CA ASP A 4 22.05 8.76 39.29
C ASP A 4 20.87 9.17 38.40
N ASP A 5 21.07 10.21 37.58
CA ASP A 5 20.13 10.57 36.53
C ASP A 5 20.11 9.41 35.52
N ILE A 6 18.98 8.71 35.45
CA ILE A 6 18.75 7.67 34.46
C ILE A 6 18.47 8.37 33.13
N GLU A 7 19.49 8.49 32.29
CA GLU A 7 19.31 8.83 30.88
C GLU A 7 18.66 7.63 30.18
N ILE A 8 17.36 7.74 29.89
CA ILE A 8 16.67 6.81 29.02
C ILE A 8 16.86 7.32 27.60
N ASP A 9 17.80 6.70 26.87
CA ASP A 9 17.87 6.84 25.42
C ASP A 9 16.62 6.19 24.82
N PHE A 10 15.70 7.02 24.34
CA PHE A 10 14.61 6.57 23.49
C PHE A 10 15.17 6.48 22.06
N GLU A 11 15.56 5.28 21.64
CA GLU A 11 15.64 4.99 20.20
C GLU A 11 14.22 5.11 19.64
N ILE A 12 13.93 6.21 18.96
CA ILE A 12 12.75 6.30 18.10
C ILE A 12 13.08 5.41 16.91
N ASP A 13 12.57 4.18 16.93
CA ASP A 13 12.47 3.35 15.74
C ASP A 13 11.44 4.03 14.82
N GLU A 14 11.90 5.03 14.06
CA GLU A 14 11.11 5.68 13.01
C GLU A 14 10.96 4.68 11.86
N ALA A 15 10.13 3.66 12.08
CA ALA A 15 9.69 2.77 11.01
C ALA A 15 9.05 3.65 9.93
N LEU A 16 9.78 3.87 8.84
CA LEU A 16 9.29 4.63 7.70
C LEU A 16 8.04 3.93 7.14
N PRO A 17 7.00 4.65 6.75
CA PRO A 17 5.82 4.04 6.16
C PRO A 17 6.19 3.30 4.86
N LEU A 18 5.76 2.03 4.75
CA LEU A 18 5.97 1.18 3.57
C LEU A 18 5.50 1.83 2.26
N LEU A 19 4.39 2.56 2.32
CA LEU A 19 3.75 3.22 1.17
C LEU A 19 3.35 4.64 1.56
N VAL A 20 3.77 5.60 0.73
CA VAL A 20 3.38 7.02 0.86
C VAL A 20 2.73 7.47 -0.43
N GLY A 21 1.48 7.88 -0.34
CA GLY A 21 0.78 8.58 -1.42
C GLY A 21 0.95 10.10 -1.26
N TYR A 22 1.31 10.79 -2.32
CA TYR A 22 1.38 12.25 -2.36
C TYR A 22 0.84 12.80 -3.68
N VAL A 23 0.43 14.05 -3.68
CA VAL A 23 0.03 14.77 -4.89
C VAL A 23 1.15 15.75 -5.22
N ASP A 24 1.64 15.73 -6.45
CA ASP A 24 2.71 16.63 -6.88
C ASP A 24 2.18 18.03 -7.30
N GLU A 25 3.09 18.89 -7.77
CA GLU A 25 2.76 20.25 -8.19
C GLU A 25 1.88 20.31 -9.45
N GLU A 26 1.84 19.23 -10.23
CA GLU A 26 1.03 19.09 -11.45
C GLU A 26 -0.37 18.53 -11.15
N GLY A 27 -0.59 18.06 -9.92
CA GLY A 27 -1.86 17.50 -9.46
C GLY A 27 -1.95 15.98 -9.64
N ASP A 28 -0.84 15.33 -10.01
CA ASP A 28 -0.79 13.89 -10.20
C ASP A 28 -0.59 13.17 -8.87
N PHE A 29 -1.35 12.10 -8.67
CA PHE A 29 -1.23 11.25 -7.50
C PHE A 29 -0.09 10.25 -7.70
N ASN A 30 0.95 10.40 -6.90
CA ASN A 30 2.14 9.58 -6.93
C ASN A 30 2.18 8.68 -5.69
N VAL A 31 2.70 7.46 -5.88
CA VAL A 31 2.89 6.49 -4.82
C VAL A 31 4.36 6.13 -4.73
N GLN A 32 4.98 6.42 -3.59
CA GLN A 32 6.31 5.96 -3.27
C GLN A 32 6.22 4.71 -2.41
N ILE A 33 7.03 3.71 -2.74
CA ILE A 33 7.15 2.46 -2.00
C ILE A 33 8.60 2.33 -1.53
N ASP A 34 8.79 2.06 -0.25
CA ASP A 34 10.10 1.71 0.28
C ASP A 34 10.41 0.24 -0.07
N THR A 35 11.28 0.04 -1.07
CA THR A 35 11.61 -1.29 -1.57
C THR A 35 12.41 -2.13 -0.58
N ASP A 36 13.16 -1.51 0.33
CA ASP A 36 13.96 -2.22 1.33
C ASP A 36 13.05 -2.88 2.39
N GLN A 37 11.87 -2.31 2.62
CA GLN A 37 10.86 -2.86 3.51
C GLN A 37 10.00 -3.98 2.89
N LEU A 38 10.01 -4.15 1.55
CA LEU A 38 9.22 -5.20 0.89
C LEU A 38 9.78 -6.60 1.21
N GLY A 39 11.10 -6.72 1.35
CA GLY A 39 11.81 -7.95 1.76
C GLY A 39 11.82 -9.08 0.72
N SER A 40 10.66 -9.50 0.20
CA SER A 40 10.53 -10.55 -0.83
C SER A 40 9.29 -10.38 -1.70
N ALA A 41 9.28 -11.01 -2.87
CA ALA A 41 8.13 -11.00 -3.78
C ALA A 41 6.86 -11.61 -3.14
N GLU A 42 7.03 -12.63 -2.29
CA GLU A 42 5.93 -13.24 -1.54
C GLU A 42 5.29 -12.26 -0.57
N ASN A 43 6.10 -11.45 0.14
CA ASN A 43 5.59 -10.42 1.05
C ASN A 43 4.82 -9.34 0.29
N VAL A 44 5.32 -8.92 -0.88
CA VAL A 44 4.60 -8.00 -1.77
C VAL A 44 3.24 -8.57 -2.15
N GLY A 45 3.17 -9.85 -2.52
CA GLY A 45 1.91 -10.53 -2.81
C GLY A 45 0.92 -10.50 -1.65
N ILE A 46 1.39 -10.67 -0.41
CA ILE A 46 0.56 -10.59 0.80
C ILE A 46 0.04 -9.16 1.01
N ILE A 47 0.88 -8.14 0.81
CA ILE A 47 0.49 -6.73 0.93
C ILE A 47 -0.60 -6.39 -0.08
N LEU A 48 -0.41 -6.78 -1.35
CA LEU A 48 -1.40 -6.57 -2.41
C LEU A 48 -2.73 -7.25 -2.07
N ALA A 49 -2.70 -8.51 -1.62
CA ALA A 49 -3.91 -9.21 -1.21
C ALA A 49 -4.63 -8.53 -0.03
N SER A 50 -3.88 -7.95 0.92
CA SER A 50 -4.46 -7.17 2.03
C SER A 50 -5.13 -5.89 1.54
N ILE A 51 -4.50 -5.18 0.59
CA ILE A 51 -5.07 -3.97 -0.03
C ILE A 51 -6.36 -4.31 -0.78
N GLU A 52 -6.37 -5.38 -1.57
CA GLU A 52 -7.56 -5.86 -2.28
C GLU A 52 -8.75 -6.09 -1.34
N GLN A 53 -8.51 -6.77 -0.21
CA GLN A 53 -9.53 -7.04 0.80
C GLN A 53 -10.08 -5.75 1.44
N HIS A 54 -9.19 -4.84 1.85
CA HIS A 54 -9.60 -3.57 2.44
C HIS A 54 -10.42 -2.73 1.45
N MET A 55 -10.02 -2.68 0.19
CA MET A 55 -10.75 -1.99 -0.86
C MET A 55 -12.11 -2.62 -1.13
N ALA A 56 -12.19 -3.95 -1.17
CA ALA A 56 -13.45 -4.66 -1.33
C ALA A 56 -14.45 -4.32 -0.22
N GLY A 57 -13.99 -4.34 1.05
CA GLY A 57 -14.79 -3.94 2.21
C GLY A 57 -15.24 -2.49 2.12
N ALA A 58 -14.35 -1.57 1.74
CA ALA A 58 -14.67 -0.16 1.58
C ALA A 58 -15.72 0.08 0.48
N LEU A 59 -15.61 -0.59 -0.67
CA LEU A 59 -16.56 -0.48 -1.78
C LEU A 59 -17.95 -1.00 -1.41
N ALA A 60 -18.01 -2.14 -0.71
CA ALA A 60 -19.28 -2.68 -0.20
C ALA A 60 -19.91 -1.73 0.84
N HIS A 61 -19.11 -1.19 1.76
CA HIS A 61 -19.58 -0.23 2.75
C HIS A 61 -20.10 1.08 2.13
N ALA A 62 -19.46 1.56 1.06
CA ALA A 62 -19.89 2.73 0.30
C ALA A 62 -21.14 2.47 -0.57
N GLY A 63 -21.64 1.23 -0.62
CA GLY A 63 -22.77 0.85 -1.48
C GLY A 63 -22.42 0.78 -2.97
N LEU A 64 -21.12 0.78 -3.31
CA LEU A 64 -20.62 0.66 -4.68
C LEU A 64 -20.55 -0.81 -5.15
N ALA A 65 -20.64 -1.75 -4.20
CA ALA A 65 -20.85 -3.17 -4.46
C ALA A 65 -21.95 -3.72 -3.54
N THR A 66 -22.66 -4.75 -4.00
CA THR A 66 -23.73 -5.38 -3.22
C THR A 66 -23.22 -6.19 -2.04
N THR A 67 -22.02 -6.79 -2.17
CA THR A 67 -21.30 -7.49 -1.10
C THR A 67 -19.80 -7.29 -1.27
N GLU A 68 -19.05 -7.51 -0.20
CA GLU A 68 -17.59 -7.52 -0.22
C GLU A 68 -17.04 -8.56 -1.21
N ASP A 69 -17.56 -9.80 -1.21
CA ASP A 69 -17.17 -10.84 -2.17
C ASP A 69 -17.34 -10.40 -3.63
N ARG A 70 -18.42 -9.66 -3.92
CA ARG A 70 -18.68 -9.12 -5.26
C ARG A 70 -17.69 -8.02 -5.62
N ALA A 71 -17.35 -7.14 -4.68
CA ALA A 71 -16.31 -6.13 -4.87
C ALA A 71 -14.94 -6.77 -5.13
N LEU A 72 -14.56 -7.77 -4.33
CA LEU A 72 -13.30 -8.48 -4.46
C LEU A 72 -13.18 -9.19 -5.82
N THR A 73 -14.26 -9.84 -6.26
CA THR A 73 -14.32 -10.47 -7.59
C THR A 73 -14.10 -9.42 -8.69
N ALA A 74 -14.80 -8.27 -8.61
CA ALA A 74 -14.66 -7.22 -9.60
C ALA A 74 -13.25 -6.61 -9.63
N ILE A 75 -12.61 -6.41 -8.48
CA ILE A 75 -11.22 -5.95 -8.38
C ILE A 75 -10.28 -6.92 -9.09
N ARG A 76 -10.42 -8.23 -8.82
CA ARG A 76 -9.59 -9.27 -9.44
C ARG A 76 -9.80 -9.38 -10.94
N ASP A 77 -11.03 -9.27 -11.41
CA ASP A 77 -11.35 -9.29 -12.84
C ASP A 77 -10.70 -8.09 -13.55
N ALA A 78 -10.79 -6.89 -12.96
CA ALA A 78 -10.15 -5.69 -13.49
C ALA A 78 -8.61 -5.81 -13.50
N TYR A 79 -8.02 -6.30 -12.41
CA TYR A 79 -6.58 -6.53 -12.32
C TYR A 79 -6.08 -7.53 -13.37
N GLN A 80 -6.79 -8.64 -13.57
CA GLN A 80 -6.44 -9.61 -14.62
C GLN A 80 -6.58 -9.03 -16.03
N ALA A 81 -7.62 -8.22 -16.27
CA ALA A 81 -7.80 -7.54 -17.54
C ALA A 81 -6.64 -6.56 -17.83
N GLU A 82 -6.19 -5.81 -16.83
CA GLU A 82 -5.06 -4.87 -16.96
C GLU A 82 -3.73 -5.60 -17.21
N ILE A 83 -3.48 -6.74 -16.54
CA ILE A 83 -2.30 -7.57 -16.84
C ILE A 83 -2.35 -8.09 -18.28
N ALA A 84 -3.53 -8.52 -18.72
CA ALA A 84 -3.70 -9.10 -20.05
C ALA A 84 -3.58 -8.06 -21.18
N ASN A 85 -4.01 -6.83 -20.91
CA ASN A 85 -3.99 -5.73 -21.87
C ASN A 85 -3.74 -4.38 -21.16
N PRO A 86 -2.48 -4.03 -20.89
CA PRO A 86 -2.14 -2.80 -20.17
C PRO A 86 -2.65 -1.56 -20.88
N THR A 87 -3.31 -0.69 -20.14
CA THR A 87 -3.85 0.58 -20.64
C THR A 87 -2.78 1.68 -20.71
N ASN A 88 -1.71 1.56 -19.93
CA ASN A 88 -0.53 2.40 -19.95
C ASN A 88 0.74 1.58 -20.17
N ASN A 89 1.74 2.18 -20.82
CA ASN A 89 3.09 1.63 -20.83
C ASN A 89 3.66 1.84 -19.42
N ASN A 90 3.79 0.77 -18.63
CA ASN A 90 4.31 0.84 -17.27
C ASN A 90 5.76 1.35 -17.25
N ASP A 91 5.97 2.64 -17.03
CA ASP A 91 7.25 3.20 -16.56
C ASP A 91 7.35 2.97 -15.04
N GLY A 92 7.37 1.70 -14.63
CA GLY A 92 7.71 1.31 -13.26
C GLY A 92 9.21 1.47 -13.03
N GLY A 93 9.69 2.70 -12.92
CA GLY A 93 11.08 3.03 -12.64
C GLY A 93 11.29 3.32 -11.15
N MET A 94 12.28 2.65 -10.54
CA MET A 94 12.87 3.13 -9.29
C MET A 94 13.43 4.54 -9.51
N LEU A 95 12.90 5.53 -8.79
CA LEU A 95 13.61 6.79 -8.56
C LEU A 95 14.62 6.62 -7.43
#